data_AF-A0A4Z1J9Q1-F1
#
_entry.id   AF-A0A4Z1J9Q1-F1
#
_cell.length_a   1.000
_cell.length_b   1.000
_cell.length_c   1.000
_cell.angle_alpha   90.00
_cell.angle_beta   90.00
_cell.angle_gamma   90.00
#
_symmetry.space_group_name_H-M   'P 1'
#
loop_
_entity.id
_entity.type
_entity.pdbx_description
1 polymer ?
#
loop_
_entity_poly.entity_id
_entity_poly.type
_entity_poly.pdbx_seq_one_letter_code
_entity_poly.pdbx_strand_id
1 'polypeptide(L)'
;MPDLDIFLNPDDRVTTYPFEKTFAEARYDPLIIMHTSGSTGFPKPVFVKHGAWAAMDAYQKIPPSNKGPLHSDYLRRKRVFPNLPMFHGACECFIYDMGVYGGAIPVLPPPGPRTAEVLDMAHRYANVFGSIAPPSILKDLSETPRYFDGITNRVSFVGFAGGSLSQEIGNKISKTIKVIGYFGSTETAYLQCRISNVQASADKPFPRAGKETIQRASVPVLYAEELERLYSEKAAVDTQGSLIEGVDYRNLKHSLHDLVATNFWLQGDLDDEMDFFEAGLDSLQLSGFIKQINAFLRTVKPGSEPVSTETIFANSSIDRLSEAIEIAGGER
;
A
#
# COMPACT_ATOMS: atom_id res chain seq x y z
N MET A 1 18.40 9.43 23.17
CA MET A 1 18.20 10.26 21.97
C MET A 1 18.19 11.70 22.44
N PRO A 2 18.65 12.67 21.63
CA PRO A 2 18.41 14.08 21.90
C PRO A 2 16.90 14.34 21.99
N ASP A 3 16.47 15.20 22.91
CA ASP A 3 15.07 15.60 23.04
C ASP A 3 14.65 16.50 21.86
N LEU A 4 13.33 16.63 21.63
CA LEU A 4 12.79 17.42 20.54
C LEU A 4 13.29 18.88 20.58
N ASP A 5 13.44 19.44 21.78
CA ASP A 5 13.94 20.80 21.99
C ASP A 5 15.36 21.01 21.47
N ILE A 6 16.19 19.96 21.39
CA ILE A 6 17.52 20.04 20.79
C ILE A 6 17.40 20.27 19.28
N PHE A 7 16.48 19.56 18.61
CA PHE A 7 16.28 19.70 17.16
C PHE A 7 15.51 20.96 16.76
N LEU A 8 14.70 21.50 17.67
CA LEU A 8 13.89 22.70 17.44
C LEU A 8 14.50 23.98 18.02
N ASN A 9 15.72 23.92 18.57
CA ASN A 9 16.37 25.08 19.16
C ASN A 9 16.61 26.16 18.09
N PRO A 10 15.91 27.31 18.14
CA PRO A 10 16.02 28.36 17.11
C PRO A 10 17.38 29.07 17.12
N ASP A 11 18.11 28.96 18.23
CA ASP A 11 19.45 29.55 18.39
C ASP A 11 20.56 28.61 17.90
N ASP A 12 20.25 27.33 17.65
CA ASP A 12 21.20 26.36 17.11
C ASP A 12 21.33 26.54 15.59
N ARG A 13 22.09 27.57 15.20
CA ARG A 13 22.40 27.85 13.80
C ARG A 13 23.49 26.91 13.31
N VAL A 14 23.09 25.73 12.85
CA VAL A 14 23.97 24.81 12.14
C VAL A 14 24.37 25.36 10.78
N THR A 15 25.62 25.13 10.37
CA THR A 15 26.09 25.47 9.02
C THR A 15 25.26 24.73 7.98
N THR A 16 24.72 25.45 7.00
CA THR A 16 23.97 24.85 5.89
C THR A 16 24.86 23.85 5.15
N TYR A 17 24.37 22.62 4.98
CA TYR A 17 25.01 21.61 4.14
C TYR A 17 24.22 21.50 2.84
N PRO A 18 24.55 22.28 1.79
CA PRO A 18 23.81 22.23 0.54
C PRO A 18 24.09 20.91 -0.18
N PHE A 19 23.04 20.14 -0.44
CA PHE A 19 23.12 18.92 -1.25
C PHE A 19 22.80 19.26 -2.70
N GLU A 20 23.82 19.66 -3.47
CA GLU A 20 23.65 20.18 -4.84
C GLU A 20 23.69 19.09 -5.93
N LYS A 21 24.05 17.87 -5.57
CA LYS A 21 24.14 16.76 -6.53
C LYS A 21 22.75 16.38 -7.05
N THR A 22 22.64 16.23 -8.35
CA THR A 22 21.50 15.57 -8.99
C THR A 22 21.44 14.10 -8.57
N PHE A 23 20.27 13.47 -8.73
CA PHE A 23 20.15 12.03 -8.48
C PHE A 23 21.14 11.20 -9.31
N ALA A 24 21.39 11.57 -10.57
CA ALA A 24 22.30 10.86 -11.45
C ALA A 24 23.75 10.86 -10.91
N GLU A 25 24.16 11.96 -10.28
CA GLU A 25 25.47 12.10 -9.64
C GLU A 25 25.52 11.40 -8.29
N ALA A 26 24.45 11.51 -7.50
CA ALA A 26 24.38 11.01 -6.12
C ALA A 26 24.06 9.51 -6.00
N ARG A 27 23.47 8.87 -7.02
CA ARG A 27 22.96 7.47 -6.92
C ARG A 27 23.99 6.45 -6.45
N TYR A 28 25.28 6.72 -6.61
CA TYR A 28 26.35 5.84 -6.17
C TYR A 28 27.04 6.27 -4.86
N ASP A 29 26.71 7.45 -4.34
CA ASP A 29 27.21 7.92 -3.07
C ASP A 29 26.60 7.12 -1.91
N PRO A 30 27.33 6.91 -0.81
CA PRO A 30 26.78 6.33 0.41
C PRO A 30 25.71 7.24 1.02
N LEU A 31 24.53 6.65 1.30
CA LEU A 31 23.44 7.29 2.05
C LEU A 31 23.51 6.90 3.53
N ILE A 32 23.68 5.61 3.82
CA ILE A 32 23.73 5.07 5.19
C ILE A 32 24.78 3.98 5.29
N ILE A 33 25.48 3.94 6.43
CA ILE A 33 26.45 2.89 6.75
C ILE A 33 25.83 2.01 7.83
N MET A 34 25.49 0.78 7.46
CA MET A 34 24.94 -0.21 8.38
C MET A 34 26.01 -1.23 8.76
N HIS A 35 26.03 -1.66 10.01
CA HIS A 35 26.98 -2.69 10.47
C HIS A 35 26.27 -4.03 10.56
N THR A 36 26.79 -5.04 9.87
CA THR A 36 26.27 -6.41 9.95
C THR A 36 27.17 -7.25 10.84
N SER A 37 26.57 -8.11 11.67
CA SER A 37 27.27 -9.12 12.46
C SER A 37 27.83 -10.18 11.51
N GLY A 38 28.96 -9.90 10.86
CA GLY A 38 29.60 -10.83 9.95
C GLY A 38 29.99 -12.13 10.67
N SER A 39 30.11 -13.22 9.91
CA SER A 39 30.56 -14.54 10.40
C SER A 39 31.96 -14.56 11.04
N THR A 40 32.70 -13.45 10.95
CA THR A 40 34.09 -13.29 11.41
C THR A 40 34.21 -12.57 12.77
N GLY A 41 33.10 -12.29 13.47
CA GLY A 41 33.08 -11.73 14.83
C GLY A 41 33.11 -10.20 14.94
N PHE A 42 33.79 -9.50 14.03
CA PHE A 42 33.74 -8.03 13.95
C PHE A 42 32.63 -7.54 13.02
N PRO A 43 31.82 -6.54 13.42
CA PRO A 43 30.80 -5.97 12.54
C PRO A 43 31.42 -5.39 11.27
N LYS A 44 30.89 -5.74 10.10
CA LYS A 44 31.36 -5.24 8.81
C LYS A 44 30.49 -4.07 8.35
N PRO A 45 31.06 -2.96 7.89
CA PRO A 45 30.28 -1.87 7.33
C PRO A 45 29.71 -2.26 5.95
N VAL A 46 28.43 -2.00 5.78
CA VAL A 46 27.69 -2.10 4.52
C VAL A 46 27.30 -0.69 4.12
N PHE A 47 27.91 -0.21 3.04
CA PHE A 47 27.66 1.11 2.48
C PHE A 47 26.45 1.04 1.55
N VAL A 48 25.30 1.44 2.06
CA VAL A 48 24.08 1.50 1.26
C VAL A 48 24.04 2.84 0.54
N LYS A 49 23.83 2.78 -0.77
CA LYS A 49 23.89 3.93 -1.68
C LYS A 49 22.52 4.55 -1.89
N HIS A 50 22.47 5.82 -2.28
CA HIS A 50 21.21 6.50 -2.62
C HIS A 50 20.38 5.73 -3.65
N GLY A 51 21.01 5.20 -4.70
CA GLY A 51 20.31 4.46 -5.77
C GLY A 51 19.65 3.17 -5.29
N ALA A 52 20.18 2.53 -4.24
CA ALA A 52 19.56 1.34 -3.66
C ALA A 52 18.25 1.68 -2.96
N TRP A 53 18.20 2.80 -2.22
CA TRP A 53 16.98 3.24 -1.54
C TRP A 53 15.97 3.86 -2.51
N ALA A 54 16.43 4.60 -3.51
CA ALA A 54 15.58 5.11 -4.59
C ALA A 54 14.94 3.98 -5.43
N ALA A 55 15.54 2.79 -5.46
CA ALA A 55 14.90 1.63 -6.08
C ALA A 55 13.63 1.19 -5.33
N MET A 56 13.51 1.49 -4.03
CA MET A 56 12.29 1.24 -3.28
C MET A 56 11.21 2.28 -3.57
N ASP A 57 11.57 3.56 -3.72
CA ASP A 57 10.64 4.57 -4.24
C ASP A 57 10.09 4.18 -5.64
N ALA A 58 10.95 3.59 -6.49
CA ALA A 58 10.53 3.07 -7.78
C ALA A 58 9.46 1.96 -7.69
N TYR A 59 9.22 1.33 -6.53
CA TYR A 59 8.11 0.41 -6.34
C TYR A 59 6.75 1.07 -6.53
N GLN A 60 6.64 2.39 -6.39
CA GLN A 60 5.42 3.13 -6.69
C GLN A 60 5.07 3.12 -8.19
N LYS A 61 6.02 2.79 -9.06
CA LYS A 61 5.82 2.64 -10.51
C LYS A 61 5.30 1.26 -10.90
N ILE A 62 5.21 0.32 -9.94
CA ILE A 62 4.67 -1.01 -10.24
C ILE A 62 3.17 -0.86 -10.49
N PRO A 63 2.66 -1.30 -11.66
CA PRO A 63 1.26 -1.10 -12.00
C PRO A 63 0.32 -1.86 -11.04
N PRO A 64 -0.94 -1.41 -10.92
CA PRO A 64 -1.98 -2.15 -10.24
C PRO A 64 -2.09 -3.60 -10.74
N SER A 65 -2.59 -4.48 -9.90
CA SER A 65 -2.78 -5.89 -10.24
C SER A 65 -3.96 -6.47 -9.47
N ASN A 66 -4.65 -7.43 -10.08
CA ASN A 66 -5.66 -8.26 -9.43
C ASN A 66 -5.11 -9.21 -8.34
N LYS A 67 -3.81 -9.17 -8.02
CA LYS A 67 -3.18 -10.01 -6.99
C LYS A 67 -3.16 -9.34 -5.59
N GLY A 68 -3.93 -8.28 -5.42
CA GLY A 68 -3.97 -7.47 -4.20
C GLY A 68 -3.07 -6.24 -4.25
N PRO A 69 -3.25 -5.32 -3.29
CA PRO A 69 -2.50 -4.07 -3.23
C PRO A 69 -1.01 -4.36 -3.04
N LEU A 70 -0.17 -3.48 -3.57
CA LEU A 70 1.24 -3.42 -3.14
C LEU A 70 1.28 -3.14 -1.64
N HIS A 71 2.34 -3.60 -1.01
CA HIS A 71 2.49 -3.39 0.42
C HIS A 71 2.51 -1.91 0.82
N SER A 72 3.15 -1.07 0.01
CA SER A 72 3.14 0.39 0.15
C SER A 72 1.72 0.96 0.15
N ASP A 73 0.88 0.56 -0.82
CA ASP A 73 -0.50 1.02 -0.91
C ASP A 73 -1.37 0.50 0.24
N TYR A 74 -1.12 -0.74 0.69
CA TYR A 74 -1.82 -1.31 1.84
C TYR A 74 -1.55 -0.53 3.15
N LEU A 75 -0.36 0.06 3.29
CA LEU A 75 0.02 0.86 4.46
C LEU A 75 -0.13 2.37 4.28
N ARG A 76 -0.45 2.84 3.07
CA ARG A 76 -0.55 4.27 2.76
C ARG A 76 -1.54 4.95 3.70
N ARG A 77 -1.12 6.06 4.32
CA ARG A 77 -1.84 6.83 5.35
C ARG A 77 -2.21 6.04 6.62
N LYS A 78 -1.62 4.86 6.83
CA LYS A 78 -1.84 4.05 8.03
C LYS A 78 -0.69 4.21 9.01
N ARG A 79 -1.03 4.24 10.30
CA ARG A 79 -0.06 4.26 11.40
C ARG A 79 0.48 2.85 11.60
N VAL A 80 1.80 2.67 11.49
CA VAL A 80 2.42 1.34 11.59
C VAL A 80 3.52 1.38 12.62
N PHE A 81 3.56 0.38 13.51
CA PHE A 81 4.55 0.30 14.58
C PHE A 81 5.68 -0.69 14.22
N PRO A 82 6.84 -0.22 13.73
CA PRO A 82 8.01 -1.07 13.58
C PRO A 82 8.66 -1.29 14.96
N ASN A 83 8.29 -2.36 15.66
CA ASN A 83 8.94 -2.79 16.91
C ASN A 83 10.27 -3.50 16.63
N LEU A 84 11.16 -2.79 15.94
CA LEU A 84 12.47 -3.24 15.50
C LEU A 84 13.52 -2.26 16.05
N PRO A 85 14.75 -2.69 16.35
CA PRO A 85 15.80 -1.75 16.71
C PRO A 85 16.07 -0.78 15.56
N MET A 86 16.16 0.52 15.84
CA MET A 86 16.36 1.56 14.80
C MET A 86 17.62 1.31 13.97
N PHE A 87 18.70 0.85 14.61
CA PHE A 87 19.97 0.52 13.92
C PHE A 87 19.87 -0.69 12.97
N HIS A 88 18.75 -1.43 12.97
CA HIS A 88 18.57 -2.61 12.13
C HIS A 88 17.98 -2.20 10.78
N GLY A 89 18.58 -2.65 9.67
CA GLY A 89 18.19 -2.23 8.32
C GLY A 89 16.71 -2.44 7.97
N ALA A 90 16.04 -3.44 8.56
CA ALA A 90 14.59 -3.58 8.42
C ALA A 90 13.82 -2.35 8.96
N CYS A 91 14.19 -1.81 10.13
CA CYS A 91 13.56 -0.62 10.70
C CYS A 91 13.77 0.60 9.78
N GLU A 92 15.00 0.76 9.29
CA GLU A 92 15.32 1.83 8.33
C GLU A 92 14.50 1.71 7.04
N CYS A 93 14.29 0.49 6.51
CA CYS A 93 13.39 0.29 5.36
C CYS A 93 11.96 0.76 5.68
N PHE A 94 11.41 0.43 6.86
CA PHE A 94 10.06 0.88 7.24
C PHE A 94 9.96 2.40 7.38
N ILE A 95 11.01 3.07 7.85
CA ILE A 95 11.01 4.52 8.04
C ILE A 95 11.18 5.23 6.70
N TYR A 96 12.23 4.91 5.94
CA TYR A 96 12.53 5.58 4.69
C TYR A 96 11.57 5.18 3.58
N ASP A 97 11.45 3.89 3.26
CA ASP A 97 10.60 3.48 2.15
C ASP A 97 9.14 3.74 2.46
N MET A 98 8.63 3.21 3.57
CA MET A 98 7.19 3.26 3.80
C MET A 98 6.74 4.61 4.35
N GLY A 99 7.56 5.25 5.18
CA GLY A 99 7.26 6.57 5.73
C GLY A 99 7.46 7.70 4.73
N VAL A 100 8.64 7.79 4.12
CA VAL A 100 9.00 8.92 3.25
C VAL A 100 8.40 8.77 1.85
N TYR A 101 8.53 7.59 1.23
CA TYR A 101 8.05 7.37 -0.15
C TYR A 101 6.62 6.84 -0.19
N GLY A 102 6.31 5.83 0.62
CA GLY A 102 5.04 5.09 0.60
C GLY A 102 3.87 5.78 1.32
N GLY A 103 4.11 6.86 2.06
CA GLY A 103 3.08 7.63 2.77
C GLY A 103 2.42 6.91 3.96
N ALA A 104 3.01 5.84 4.48
CA ALA A 104 2.66 5.30 5.79
C ALA A 104 3.12 6.26 6.91
N ILE A 105 2.63 6.05 8.13
CA ILE A 105 2.99 6.88 9.29
C ILE A 105 3.71 5.97 10.31
N PRO A 106 5.04 5.86 10.27
CA PRO A 106 5.80 5.09 11.25
C PRO A 106 5.61 5.68 12.65
N VAL A 107 5.17 4.84 13.59
CA VAL A 107 5.15 5.19 15.01
C VAL A 107 6.45 4.71 15.62
N LEU A 108 7.32 5.65 16.00
CA LEU A 108 8.66 5.30 16.45
C LEU A 108 8.61 4.58 17.81
N PRO A 109 9.43 3.53 17.99
CA PRO A 109 9.57 2.87 19.27
C PRO A 109 10.15 3.81 20.35
N PRO A 110 9.73 3.70 21.63
CA PRO A 110 10.41 4.39 22.72
C PRO A 110 11.85 3.90 22.85
N PRO A 111 12.78 4.66 23.43
CA PRO A 111 14.14 4.19 23.71
C PRO A 111 14.15 2.89 24.53
N GLY A 112 15.10 1.99 24.24
CA GLY A 112 15.30 0.75 24.98
C GLY A 112 15.02 -0.53 24.19
N PRO A 113 15.07 -1.69 24.85
CA PRO A 113 14.97 -3.00 24.19
C PRO A 113 13.60 -3.19 23.53
N ARG A 114 13.59 -3.91 22.42
CA ARG A 114 12.34 -4.34 21.78
C ARG A 114 11.82 -5.58 22.51
N THR A 115 10.57 -5.53 22.97
CA THR A 115 9.92 -6.64 23.69
C THR A 115 8.47 -6.80 23.22
N ALA A 116 7.84 -7.94 23.57
CA ALA A 116 6.42 -8.15 23.35
C ALA A 116 5.55 -7.20 24.20
N GLU A 117 6.03 -6.77 25.36
CA GLU A 117 5.35 -5.77 26.18
C GLU A 117 5.30 -4.41 25.46
N VAL A 118 6.42 -3.95 24.87
CA VAL A 118 6.42 -2.70 24.10
C VAL A 118 5.51 -2.80 22.86
N LEU A 119 5.43 -3.99 22.25
CA LEU A 119 4.49 -4.26 21.16
C LEU A 119 3.02 -4.13 21.61
N ASP A 120 2.66 -4.77 22.73
CA ASP A 120 1.31 -4.70 23.32
C ASP A 120 0.95 -3.27 23.72
N MET A 121 1.87 -2.53 24.34
CA MET A 121 1.67 -1.13 24.68
C MET A 121 1.34 -0.29 23.44
N ALA A 122 2.06 -0.49 22.32
CA ALA A 122 1.76 0.22 21.08
C ALA A 122 0.39 -0.19 20.51
N HIS A 123 0.05 -1.48 20.51
CA HIS A 123 -1.26 -1.97 20.07
C HIS A 123 -2.43 -1.37 20.87
N ARG A 124 -2.23 -1.12 22.17
CA ARG A 124 -3.28 -0.58 23.04
C ARG A 124 -3.39 0.94 23.00
N TYR A 125 -2.27 1.65 22.93
CA TYR A 125 -2.25 3.07 23.24
C TYR A 125 -1.79 3.97 22.08
N ALA A 126 -1.16 3.42 21.04
CA ALA A 126 -0.59 4.23 19.96
C ALA A 126 -1.50 4.39 18.73
N ASN A 127 -2.70 3.80 18.75
CA ASN A 127 -3.65 3.80 17.63
C ASN A 127 -2.97 3.40 16.31
N VAL A 128 -2.45 2.18 16.26
CA VAL A 128 -1.69 1.66 15.13
C VAL A 128 -2.55 0.69 14.33
N PHE A 129 -2.48 0.76 13.01
CA PHE A 129 -3.17 -0.16 12.10
C PHE A 129 -2.54 -1.56 12.14
N GLY A 130 -1.23 -1.64 12.37
CA GLY A 130 -0.52 -2.90 12.54
C GLY A 130 0.92 -2.66 12.97
N SER A 131 1.67 -3.74 13.09
CA SER A 131 3.02 -3.69 13.62
C SER A 131 3.94 -4.69 12.94
N ILE A 132 5.24 -4.43 12.95
CA ILE A 132 6.27 -5.37 12.53
C ILE A 132 7.18 -5.68 13.72
N ALA A 133 7.54 -6.94 13.92
CA ALA A 133 8.48 -7.35 14.96
C ALA A 133 9.34 -8.56 14.52
N PRO A 134 10.49 -8.82 15.16
CA PRO A 134 11.25 -10.05 14.92
C PRO A 134 10.44 -11.30 15.31
N PRO A 135 10.75 -12.48 14.73
CA PRO A 135 10.07 -13.74 15.07
C PRO A 135 10.02 -14.08 16.56
N SER A 136 11.08 -13.77 17.32
CA SER A 136 11.12 -13.99 18.77
C SER A 136 10.04 -13.19 19.51
N ILE A 137 9.84 -11.92 19.13
CA ILE A 137 8.82 -11.08 19.74
C ILE A 137 7.41 -11.56 19.37
N LEU A 138 7.21 -12.03 18.14
CA LEU A 138 5.91 -12.59 17.74
C LEU A 138 5.60 -13.91 18.47
N LYS A 139 6.61 -14.73 18.77
CA LYS A 139 6.46 -15.90 19.64
C LYS A 139 5.96 -15.48 21.01
N ASP A 140 6.67 -14.58 21.68
CA ASP A 140 6.33 -14.09 23.02
C ASP A 140 4.95 -13.42 23.07
N LEU A 141 4.61 -12.65 22.03
CA LEU A 141 3.27 -12.08 21.83
C LEU A 141 2.22 -13.19 21.83
N SER A 142 2.40 -14.24 21.02
CA SER A 142 1.42 -15.32 20.85
C SER A 142 1.28 -16.21 22.09
N GLU A 143 2.30 -16.30 22.93
CA GLU A 143 2.33 -17.13 24.14
C GLU A 143 1.78 -16.41 25.37
N THR A 144 1.54 -15.10 25.28
CA THR A 144 1.03 -14.29 26.38
C THR A 144 -0.44 -13.94 26.15
N PRO A 145 -1.40 -14.57 26.85
CA PRO A 145 -2.84 -14.33 26.65
C PRO A 145 -3.22 -12.85 26.77
N ARG A 146 -2.62 -12.14 27.73
CA ARG A 146 -2.81 -10.69 27.90
C ARG A 146 -2.54 -9.90 26.61
N TYR A 147 -1.56 -10.31 25.81
CA TYR A 147 -1.18 -9.59 24.59
C TYR A 147 -1.97 -10.09 23.37
N PHE A 148 -2.23 -11.40 23.30
CA PHE A 148 -2.80 -12.04 22.11
C PHE A 148 -4.33 -12.07 22.09
N ASP A 149 -4.99 -12.17 23.23
CA ASP A 149 -6.45 -12.32 23.29
C ASP A 149 -7.14 -11.05 22.79
N GLY A 150 -8.03 -11.23 21.80
CA GLY A 150 -8.73 -10.12 21.14
C GLY A 150 -7.81 -9.14 20.40
N ILE A 151 -6.62 -9.58 19.96
CA ILE A 151 -5.66 -8.73 19.23
C ILE A 151 -6.27 -8.07 17.98
N THR A 152 -7.25 -8.72 17.34
CA THR A 152 -8.01 -8.19 16.20
C THR A 152 -8.82 -6.94 16.52
N ASN A 153 -9.16 -6.71 17.79
CA ASN A 153 -9.83 -5.49 18.24
C ASN A 153 -8.86 -4.29 18.32
N ARG A 154 -7.55 -4.54 18.22
CA ARG A 154 -6.49 -3.54 18.42
C ARG A 154 -5.74 -3.22 17.12
N VAL A 155 -5.43 -4.25 16.33
CA VAL A 155 -4.66 -4.11 15.08
C VAL A 155 -5.22 -5.00 13.97
N SER A 156 -4.92 -4.65 12.73
CA SER A 156 -5.37 -5.39 11.54
C SER A 156 -4.36 -6.42 11.04
N PHE A 157 -3.07 -6.27 11.36
CA PHE A 157 -2.04 -7.24 11.01
C PHE A 157 -0.85 -7.22 11.97
N VAL A 158 -0.12 -8.34 12.01
CA VAL A 158 1.24 -8.41 12.53
C VAL A 158 2.20 -8.89 11.45
N GLY A 159 3.34 -8.23 11.33
CA GLY A 159 4.37 -8.51 10.36
C GLY A 159 5.65 -9.04 11.00
N PHE A 160 6.44 -9.81 10.26
CA PHE A 160 7.79 -10.21 10.69
C PHE A 160 8.83 -10.01 9.59
N ALA A 161 10.05 -9.71 10.03
CA ALA A 161 11.23 -9.52 9.19
C ALA A 161 12.49 -9.95 9.95
N GLY A 162 13.60 -10.12 9.22
CA GLY A 162 14.92 -10.39 9.82
C GLY A 162 15.18 -11.83 10.23
N GLY A 163 14.22 -12.74 10.05
CA GLY A 163 14.37 -14.17 10.31
C GLY A 163 13.11 -14.95 10.00
N SER A 164 13.21 -16.28 10.02
CA SER A 164 12.08 -17.16 9.79
C SER A 164 11.18 -17.24 11.02
N LEU A 165 9.87 -17.06 10.83
CA LEU A 165 8.87 -17.42 11.83
C LEU A 165 8.66 -18.94 11.80
N SER A 166 8.65 -19.60 12.96
CA SER A 166 8.39 -21.04 13.00
C SER A 166 6.96 -21.32 12.50
N GLN A 167 6.79 -22.45 11.81
CA GLN A 167 5.49 -22.81 11.23
C GLN A 167 4.40 -22.94 12.30
N GLU A 168 4.75 -23.47 13.48
CA GLU A 168 3.85 -23.58 14.63
C GLU A 168 3.31 -22.21 15.08
N ILE A 169 4.21 -21.25 15.31
CA ILE A 169 3.83 -19.90 15.74
C ILE A 169 3.09 -19.17 14.63
N GLY A 170 3.55 -19.27 13.38
CA GLY A 170 2.88 -18.71 12.22
C GLY A 170 1.43 -19.20 12.10
N ASN A 171 1.22 -20.52 12.21
CA ASN A 171 -0.11 -21.13 12.18
C ASN A 171 -0.99 -20.68 13.35
N LYS A 172 -0.43 -20.54 14.55
CA LYS A 172 -1.18 -20.06 15.72
C LYS A 172 -1.67 -18.63 15.52
N ILE A 173 -0.78 -17.73 15.10
CA ILE A 173 -1.10 -16.30 14.93
C ILE A 173 -2.06 -16.10 13.75
N SER A 174 -1.84 -16.77 12.62
CA SER A 174 -2.61 -16.58 11.40
C SER A 174 -4.09 -16.99 11.51
N LYS A 175 -4.42 -17.87 12.48
CA LYS A 175 -5.80 -18.22 12.83
C LYS A 175 -6.59 -17.07 13.44
N THR A 176 -5.90 -16.10 14.02
CA THR A 176 -6.50 -14.98 14.74
C THR A 176 -6.41 -13.70 13.95
N ILE A 177 -5.24 -13.38 13.40
CA ILE A 177 -4.96 -12.10 12.74
C ILE A 177 -4.10 -12.31 11.49
N LYS A 178 -4.19 -11.38 10.53
CA LYS A 178 -3.35 -11.40 9.33
C LYS A 178 -1.86 -11.34 9.70
N VAL A 179 -1.09 -12.27 9.16
CA VAL A 179 0.38 -12.34 9.30
C VAL A 179 1.05 -11.99 7.98
N ILE A 180 2.00 -11.06 7.99
CA ILE A 180 2.76 -10.63 6.80
C ILE A 180 4.25 -10.95 7.01
N GLY A 181 4.84 -11.70 6.09
CA GLY A 181 6.28 -11.97 6.09
C GLY A 181 7.01 -11.06 5.12
N TYR A 182 8.00 -10.31 5.61
CA TYR A 182 8.87 -9.48 4.80
C TYR A 182 10.22 -10.18 4.58
N PHE A 183 10.68 -10.17 3.34
CA PHE A 183 11.96 -10.74 2.95
C PHE A 183 12.88 -9.64 2.44
N GLY A 184 14.14 -9.67 2.84
CA GLY A 184 15.13 -8.68 2.44
C GLY A 184 16.48 -8.93 3.10
N SER A 185 17.45 -8.09 2.74
CA SER A 185 18.76 -8.03 3.39
C SER A 185 19.21 -6.58 3.54
N THR A 186 20.32 -6.36 4.24
CA THR A 186 20.93 -5.04 4.37
C THR A 186 21.41 -4.49 3.02
N GLU A 187 21.88 -5.37 2.13
CA GLU A 187 22.45 -5.04 0.82
C GLU A 187 21.39 -4.71 -0.23
N THR A 188 20.23 -5.39 -0.19
CA THR A 188 19.18 -5.24 -1.22
C THR A 188 17.93 -4.53 -0.73
N ALA A 189 17.91 -4.12 0.55
CA ALA A 189 16.68 -3.76 1.24
C ALA A 189 15.62 -4.88 1.23
N TYR A 190 14.37 -4.52 1.52
CA TYR A 190 13.25 -5.45 1.42
C TYR A 190 12.80 -5.63 -0.03
N LEU A 191 12.36 -6.85 -0.36
CA LEU A 191 11.73 -7.15 -1.63
C LEU A 191 10.25 -6.81 -1.56
N GLN A 192 9.77 -6.05 -2.55
CA GLN A 192 8.37 -5.65 -2.62
C GLN A 192 7.46 -6.88 -2.67
N CYS A 193 6.33 -6.79 -1.94
CA CYS A 193 5.33 -7.84 -1.91
C CYS A 193 3.92 -7.28 -2.16
N ARG A 194 3.02 -8.15 -2.62
CA ARG A 194 1.59 -7.85 -2.69
C ARG A 194 0.90 -8.50 -1.50
N ILE A 195 0.00 -7.76 -0.88
CA ILE A 195 -0.79 -8.27 0.23
C ILE A 195 -1.95 -9.06 -0.35
N SER A 196 -1.94 -10.37 -0.12
CA SER A 196 -3.06 -11.23 -0.50
C SER A 196 -4.33 -10.71 0.18
N ASN A 197 -5.37 -10.50 -0.63
CA ASN A 197 -6.71 -10.20 -0.14
C ASN A 197 -7.31 -11.44 0.56
N VAL A 198 -6.90 -12.64 0.15
CA VAL A 198 -7.32 -13.91 0.74
C VAL A 198 -6.44 -14.24 1.94
N GLN A 199 -7.07 -14.49 3.08
CA GLN A 199 -6.42 -15.05 4.25
C GLN A 199 -6.79 -16.53 4.35
N ALA A 200 -5.78 -17.39 4.54
CA ALA A 200 -6.03 -18.79 4.86
C ALA A 200 -6.61 -18.91 6.27
N SER A 201 -7.61 -19.77 6.45
CA SER A 201 -8.18 -20.10 7.76
C SER A 201 -7.67 -21.46 8.25
N ALA A 202 -7.91 -21.78 9.52
CA ALA A 202 -7.57 -23.09 10.06
C ALA A 202 -8.24 -24.23 9.27
N ASP A 203 -9.51 -24.02 8.91
CA ASP A 203 -10.38 -25.01 8.30
C ASP A 203 -10.23 -25.06 6.78
N LYS A 204 -9.61 -24.03 6.22
CA LYS A 204 -9.31 -23.88 4.80
C LYS A 204 -7.90 -23.31 4.69
N PRO A 205 -6.83 -24.13 4.82
CA PRO A 205 -5.46 -23.67 4.62
C PRO A 205 -5.17 -23.48 3.12
N PHE A 206 -4.11 -22.74 2.77
CA PHE A 206 -3.67 -22.73 1.37
C PHE A 206 -3.17 -24.12 0.95
N PRO A 207 -3.59 -24.63 -0.22
CA PRO A 207 -3.12 -25.91 -0.73
C PRO A 207 -1.60 -25.87 -0.91
N ARG A 208 -0.90 -26.89 -0.42
CA ARG A 208 0.56 -27.00 -0.48
C ARG A 208 1.01 -28.19 -1.33
N ALA A 209 2.08 -28.02 -2.08
CA ALA A 209 2.76 -29.11 -2.79
C ALA A 209 3.59 -29.96 -1.82
N GLY A 210 4.11 -31.10 -2.27
CA GLY A 210 4.96 -31.99 -1.47
C GLY A 210 6.26 -31.36 -0.94
N LYS A 211 6.61 -30.15 -1.39
CA LYS A 211 7.74 -29.32 -0.88
C LYS A 211 7.27 -28.20 0.05
N GLU A 212 6.06 -28.30 0.59
CA GLU A 212 5.40 -27.30 1.45
C GLU A 212 5.18 -25.90 0.82
N THR A 213 5.46 -25.73 -0.48
CA THR A 213 5.18 -24.49 -1.19
C THR A 213 3.68 -24.34 -1.50
N ILE A 214 3.17 -23.11 -1.48
CA ILE A 214 1.78 -22.83 -1.83
C ILE A 214 1.51 -23.11 -3.31
N GLN A 215 0.49 -23.91 -3.60
CA GLN A 215 -0.02 -24.16 -4.95
C GLN A 215 -0.83 -22.95 -5.43
N ARG A 216 -0.14 -21.91 -5.89
CA ARG A 216 -0.75 -20.61 -6.25
C ARG A 216 -1.92 -20.72 -7.24
N ALA A 217 -1.87 -21.66 -8.18
CA ALA A 217 -2.94 -21.86 -9.17
C ALA A 217 -4.26 -22.37 -8.54
N SER A 218 -4.18 -23.09 -7.43
CA SER A 218 -5.33 -23.68 -6.76
C SER A 218 -5.98 -22.75 -5.74
N VAL A 219 -5.28 -21.68 -5.33
CA VAL A 219 -5.78 -20.71 -4.35
C VAL A 219 -7.03 -19.94 -4.87
N PRO A 220 -7.05 -19.39 -6.09
CA PRO A 220 -8.25 -18.71 -6.59
C PRO A 220 -9.48 -19.62 -6.71
N VAL A 221 -9.26 -20.90 -7.04
CA VAL A 221 -10.34 -21.90 -7.12
C VAL A 221 -10.88 -22.20 -5.73
N LEU A 222 -10.00 -22.44 -4.76
CA LEU A 222 -10.40 -22.79 -3.41
C LEU A 222 -11.11 -21.63 -2.70
N TYR A 223 -10.68 -20.38 -2.91
CA TYR A 223 -11.19 -19.19 -2.23
C TYR A 223 -12.03 -18.28 -3.12
N ALA A 224 -12.71 -18.84 -4.12
CA ALA A 224 -13.47 -18.08 -5.10
C ALA A 224 -14.55 -17.20 -4.43
N GLU A 225 -15.30 -17.73 -3.47
CA GLU A 225 -16.34 -16.98 -2.75
C GLU A 225 -15.78 -15.83 -1.92
N GLU A 226 -14.69 -16.07 -1.19
CA GLU A 226 -14.04 -15.02 -0.40
C GLU A 226 -13.44 -13.93 -1.29
N LEU A 227 -12.85 -14.31 -2.43
CA LEU A 227 -12.36 -13.37 -3.44
C LEU A 227 -13.49 -12.51 -4.00
N GLU A 228 -14.59 -13.13 -4.43
CA GLU A 228 -15.78 -12.41 -4.94
C GLU A 228 -16.36 -11.47 -3.88
N ARG A 229 -16.47 -11.91 -2.63
CA ARG A 229 -16.91 -11.07 -1.52
C ARG A 229 -15.97 -9.88 -1.28
N LEU A 230 -14.66 -10.11 -1.28
CA LEU A 230 -13.66 -9.04 -1.09
C LEU A 230 -13.67 -8.03 -2.24
N TYR A 231 -13.94 -8.47 -3.48
CA TYR A 231 -14.05 -7.59 -4.63
C TYR A 231 -15.36 -6.81 -4.65
N SER A 232 -16.48 -7.43 -4.27
CA SER A 232 -17.79 -6.78 -4.16
C SER A 232 -17.89 -5.79 -2.99
N GLU A 233 -17.26 -6.07 -1.85
CA GLU A 233 -17.22 -5.18 -0.69
C GLU A 233 -16.36 -3.92 -0.96
N LYS A 234 -15.23 -4.04 -1.68
CA LYS A 234 -14.42 -2.87 -2.05
C LYS A 234 -15.11 -1.94 -3.05
N ALA A 235 -15.98 -2.47 -3.90
CA ALA A 235 -16.82 -1.64 -4.77
C ALA A 235 -17.86 -0.79 -4.00
N ALA A 236 -18.08 -1.08 -2.71
CA ALA A 236 -19.01 -0.35 -1.83
C ALA A 236 -18.32 0.68 -0.91
N VAL A 237 -16.99 0.63 -0.74
CA VAL A 237 -16.27 1.45 0.27
C VAL A 237 -15.62 2.72 -0.30
N ASP A 238 -15.60 2.94 -1.62
CA ASP A 238 -14.90 4.10 -2.22
C ASP A 238 -15.72 4.95 -3.20
N THR A 239 -17.05 5.00 -3.05
CA THR A 239 -17.89 5.95 -3.82
C THR A 239 -19.03 6.51 -2.98
N GLN A 240 -18.70 7.31 -1.97
CA GLN A 240 -19.52 8.50 -1.75
C GLN A 240 -19.22 9.43 -2.91
N GLY A 241 -20.13 9.49 -3.88
CA GLY A 241 -20.10 10.47 -4.96
C GLY A 241 -20.28 11.87 -4.36
N SER A 242 -19.19 12.46 -3.87
CA SER A 242 -19.11 13.88 -3.62
C SER A 242 -18.82 14.56 -4.96
N LEU A 243 -19.71 15.48 -5.35
CA LEU A 243 -19.42 16.47 -6.39
C LEU A 243 -18.07 17.12 -6.07
N ILE A 244 -17.15 17.09 -7.02
CA ILE A 244 -15.82 17.69 -6.86
C ILE A 244 -16.00 19.21 -7.00
N GLU A 245 -15.69 19.96 -5.94
CA GLU A 245 -15.65 21.43 -5.99
C GLU A 245 -14.65 21.90 -7.06
N GLY A 246 -15.12 22.75 -7.98
CA GLY A 246 -14.27 23.42 -8.98
C GLY A 246 -14.46 23.01 -10.45
N VAL A 247 -15.32 22.03 -10.75
CA VAL A 247 -15.63 21.65 -12.14
C VAL A 247 -16.69 22.60 -12.74
N ASP A 248 -16.45 23.14 -13.94
CA ASP A 248 -17.44 23.96 -14.65
C ASP A 248 -18.44 23.05 -15.38
N TYR A 249 -19.68 23.02 -14.88
CA TYR A 249 -20.75 22.14 -15.32
C TYR A 249 -21.58 22.66 -16.51
N ARG A 250 -21.12 23.70 -17.21
CA ARG A 250 -21.87 24.32 -18.31
C ARG A 250 -21.71 23.64 -19.66
N ASN A 251 -20.67 22.81 -19.84
CA ASN A 251 -20.39 22.08 -21.07
C ASN A 251 -20.09 20.61 -20.75
N LEU A 252 -20.95 19.69 -21.24
CA LEU A 252 -20.86 18.26 -20.97
C LEU A 252 -19.49 17.68 -21.32
N LYS A 253 -18.94 18.05 -22.47
CA LYS A 253 -17.62 17.59 -22.92
C LYS A 253 -16.53 18.04 -21.96
N HIS A 254 -16.50 19.32 -21.61
CA HIS A 254 -15.50 19.88 -20.70
C HIS A 254 -15.57 19.24 -19.30
N SER A 255 -16.79 19.04 -18.78
CA SER A 255 -16.97 18.39 -17.48
C SER A 255 -16.62 16.90 -17.50
N LEU A 256 -16.85 16.19 -18.61
CA LEU A 256 -16.40 14.81 -18.79
C LEU A 256 -14.88 14.73 -18.84
N HIS A 257 -14.23 15.67 -19.53
CA HIS A 257 -12.77 15.80 -19.53
C HIS A 257 -12.23 15.97 -18.10
N ASP A 258 -12.78 16.89 -17.32
CA ASP A 258 -12.37 17.10 -15.92
C ASP A 258 -12.61 15.85 -15.05
N LEU A 259 -13.74 15.15 -15.24
CA LEU A 259 -14.04 13.91 -14.54
C LEU A 259 -13.02 12.81 -14.89
N VAL A 260 -12.72 12.62 -16.18
CA VAL A 260 -11.72 11.66 -16.65
C VAL A 260 -10.34 12.01 -16.12
N ALA A 261 -9.95 13.29 -16.10
CA ALA A 261 -8.67 13.75 -15.56
C ALA A 261 -8.48 13.43 -14.07
N THR A 262 -9.57 13.26 -13.31
CA THR A 262 -9.49 12.87 -11.88
C THR A 262 -9.19 11.38 -11.67
N ASN A 263 -9.23 10.58 -12.73
CA ASN A 263 -9.04 9.14 -12.62
C ASN A 263 -7.57 8.75 -12.60
N PHE A 264 -7.18 8.00 -11.57
CA PHE A 264 -5.78 7.56 -11.34
C PHE A 264 -5.24 6.58 -12.39
N TRP A 265 -6.09 6.03 -13.25
CA TRP A 265 -5.70 5.08 -14.30
C TRP A 265 -5.15 5.74 -15.55
N LEU A 266 -5.39 7.04 -15.74
CA LEU A 266 -4.94 7.80 -16.89
C LEU A 266 -3.40 7.92 -16.91
N GLN A 267 -2.76 7.55 -18.02
CA GLN A 267 -1.32 7.70 -18.23
C GLN A 267 -1.01 8.82 -19.23
N GLY A 268 -0.39 9.91 -18.76
CA GLY A 268 0.04 11.04 -19.61
C GLY A 268 -0.94 12.21 -19.61
N ASP A 269 -0.74 13.13 -20.56
CA ASP A 269 -1.66 14.27 -20.75
C ASP A 269 -2.96 13.77 -21.38
N LEU A 270 -4.10 14.29 -20.88
CA LEU A 270 -5.43 13.93 -21.38
C LEU A 270 -5.67 14.59 -22.74
N ASP A 271 -5.96 13.77 -23.73
CA ASP A 271 -6.44 14.19 -25.05
C ASP A 271 -7.90 13.71 -25.21
N ASP A 272 -8.78 14.57 -25.74
CA ASP A 272 -10.22 14.31 -25.89
C ASP A 272 -10.51 13.14 -26.86
N GLU A 273 -9.59 12.88 -27.79
CA GLU A 273 -9.65 11.78 -28.76
C GLU A 273 -9.07 10.47 -28.20
N MET A 274 -8.36 10.53 -27.06
CA MET A 274 -7.66 9.38 -26.49
C MET A 274 -8.64 8.27 -26.12
N ASP A 275 -8.31 7.05 -26.56
CA ASP A 275 -9.06 5.87 -26.19
C ASP A 275 -8.81 5.53 -24.71
N PHE A 276 -9.88 5.43 -23.92
CA PHE A 276 -9.79 5.18 -22.47
C PHE A 276 -9.01 3.91 -22.16
N PHE A 277 -9.13 2.87 -22.98
CA PHE A 277 -8.46 1.59 -22.75
C PHE A 277 -6.98 1.66 -23.10
N GLU A 278 -6.62 2.41 -24.15
CA GLU A 278 -5.21 2.73 -24.45
C GLU A 278 -4.60 3.62 -23.35
N ALA A 279 -5.41 4.51 -22.77
CA ALA A 279 -5.01 5.39 -21.67
C ALA A 279 -4.85 4.68 -20.32
N GLY A 280 -5.23 3.40 -20.24
CA GLY A 280 -5.02 2.55 -19.06
C GLY A 280 -6.30 2.07 -18.36
N LEU A 281 -7.49 2.39 -18.87
CA LEU A 281 -8.76 1.89 -18.35
C LEU A 281 -8.87 0.37 -18.60
N ASP A 282 -9.03 -0.41 -17.54
CA ASP A 282 -9.22 -1.86 -17.64
C ASP A 282 -10.62 -2.32 -17.20
N SER A 283 -10.91 -3.61 -17.38
CA SER A 283 -12.20 -4.22 -17.03
C SER A 283 -12.54 -4.18 -15.54
N LEU A 284 -11.54 -3.98 -14.66
CA LEU A 284 -11.72 -3.86 -13.22
C LEU A 284 -12.10 -2.43 -12.83
N GLN A 285 -11.56 -1.45 -13.54
CA GLN A 285 -11.82 -0.01 -13.34
C GLN A 285 -13.10 0.46 -14.02
N LEU A 286 -13.48 -0.17 -15.14
CA LEU A 286 -14.65 0.18 -15.95
C LEU A 286 -15.94 0.31 -15.12
N SER A 287 -16.16 -0.60 -14.18
CA SER A 287 -17.36 -0.56 -13.33
C SER A 287 -17.42 0.66 -12.40
N GLY A 288 -16.27 1.12 -11.90
CA GLY A 288 -16.15 2.33 -11.09
C GLY A 288 -16.32 3.58 -11.94
N PHE A 289 -15.68 3.60 -13.11
CA PHE A 289 -15.77 4.68 -14.09
C PHE A 289 -17.21 4.92 -14.56
N ILE A 290 -17.94 3.86 -14.93
CA ILE A 290 -19.36 3.93 -15.32
C ILE A 290 -20.23 4.48 -14.19
N LYS A 291 -19.97 4.09 -12.93
CA LYS A 291 -20.72 4.61 -11.78
C LYS A 291 -20.47 6.10 -11.56
N GLN A 292 -19.23 6.56 -11.74
CA GLN A 292 -18.87 7.97 -11.64
C GLN A 292 -19.55 8.80 -12.73
N ILE A 293 -19.48 8.37 -13.99
CA ILE A 293 -20.17 9.02 -15.12
C ILE A 293 -21.68 9.09 -14.85
N ASN A 294 -22.31 7.99 -14.44
CA ASN A 294 -23.75 7.98 -14.17
C ASN A 294 -24.16 8.84 -12.97
N ALA A 295 -23.31 8.95 -11.95
CA ALA A 295 -23.56 9.86 -10.83
C ALA A 295 -23.44 11.33 -11.27
N PHE A 296 -22.45 11.63 -12.10
CA PHE A 296 -22.24 12.94 -12.70
C PHE A 296 -23.43 13.34 -13.61
N LEU A 297 -23.88 12.45 -14.49
CA LEU A 297 -24.99 12.71 -15.41
C LEU A 297 -26.31 13.00 -14.70
N ARG A 298 -26.59 12.33 -13.57
CA ARG A 298 -27.76 12.65 -12.74
C ARG A 298 -27.78 14.10 -12.24
N THR A 299 -26.63 14.74 -12.14
CA THR A 299 -26.50 16.13 -11.67
C THR A 299 -26.56 17.12 -12.83
N VAL A 300 -25.83 16.85 -13.91
CA VAL A 300 -25.61 17.81 -15.01
C VAL A 300 -26.66 17.67 -16.12
N LYS A 301 -27.22 16.48 -16.33
CA LYS A 301 -28.28 16.21 -17.31
C LYS A 301 -29.36 15.28 -16.73
N PRO A 302 -30.16 15.75 -15.76
CA PRO A 302 -31.22 14.94 -15.17
C PRO A 302 -32.18 14.40 -16.23
N GLY A 303 -32.35 13.07 -16.28
CA GLY A 303 -33.20 12.40 -17.27
C GLY A 303 -32.44 11.70 -18.41
N SER A 304 -31.10 11.83 -18.48
CA SER A 304 -30.29 11.04 -19.40
C SER A 304 -30.37 9.54 -19.07
N GLU A 305 -30.35 8.68 -20.09
CA GLU A 305 -30.21 7.24 -19.88
C GLU A 305 -28.87 6.90 -19.20
N PRO A 306 -28.83 5.90 -18.31
CA PRO A 306 -27.59 5.46 -17.72
C PRO A 306 -26.63 4.92 -18.79
N VAL A 307 -25.40 5.41 -18.77
CA VAL A 307 -24.30 4.90 -19.58
C VAL A 307 -24.01 3.46 -19.15
N SER A 308 -23.99 2.54 -20.10
CA SER A 308 -23.68 1.13 -19.86
C SER A 308 -22.24 0.80 -20.25
N THR A 309 -21.82 -0.42 -19.96
CA THR A 309 -20.54 -0.97 -20.41
C THR A 309 -20.43 -0.93 -21.93
N GLU A 310 -21.50 -1.31 -22.62
CA GLU A 310 -21.59 -1.32 -24.08
C GLU A 310 -21.44 0.09 -24.65
N THR A 311 -22.04 1.10 -24.00
CA THR A 311 -21.89 2.51 -24.40
C THR A 311 -20.44 2.97 -24.32
N ILE A 312 -19.70 2.61 -23.27
CA ILE A 312 -18.29 2.98 -23.12
C ILE A 312 -17.42 2.26 -24.16
N PHE A 313 -17.67 0.97 -24.42
CA PHE A 313 -16.92 0.24 -25.46
C PHE A 313 -17.17 0.78 -26.87
N ALA A 314 -18.39 1.24 -27.16
CA ALA A 314 -18.72 1.83 -28.45
C ALA A 314 -18.19 3.27 -28.60
N ASN A 315 -18.01 3.99 -27.48
CA ASN A 315 -17.67 5.41 -27.44
C ASN A 315 -16.52 5.63 -26.45
N SER A 316 -15.36 5.07 -26.76
CA SER A 316 -14.22 4.94 -25.86
C SER A 316 -13.34 6.19 -25.74
N SER A 317 -13.80 7.37 -26.13
CA SER A 317 -13.09 8.64 -25.94
C SER A 317 -14.04 9.73 -25.42
N ILE A 318 -13.51 10.84 -24.91
CA ILE A 318 -14.32 11.95 -24.37
C ILE A 318 -15.23 12.52 -25.47
N ASP A 319 -14.67 12.71 -26.67
CA ASP A 319 -15.42 13.18 -27.84
C ASP A 319 -16.62 12.29 -28.14
N ARG A 320 -16.36 11.01 -28.39
CA ARG A 320 -17.40 10.05 -28.78
C ARG A 320 -18.43 9.86 -27.68
N LEU A 321 -17.99 9.81 -26.43
CA LEU A 321 -18.89 9.59 -25.29
C LEU A 321 -19.79 10.81 -25.07
N SER A 322 -19.25 12.02 -25.16
CA SER A 322 -20.04 13.25 -25.02
C SER A 322 -21.11 13.36 -26.11
N GLU A 323 -20.75 13.10 -27.38
CA GLU A 323 -21.69 13.09 -28.51
C GLU A 323 -22.79 12.02 -28.33
N ALA A 324 -22.42 10.80 -27.94
CA ALA A 324 -23.39 9.72 -27.73
C ALA A 324 -24.42 10.05 -26.63
N ILE A 325 -23.99 10.71 -25.55
CA ILE A 325 -24.86 11.16 -24.45
C ILE A 325 -25.74 12.35 -24.88
N GLU A 326 -25.26 13.20 -25.79
CA GLU A 326 -26.06 14.27 -26.37
C GLU A 326 -27.16 13.73 -27.28
N ILE A 327 -26.83 12.82 -28.19
CA ILE A 327 -27.76 12.19 -29.15
C ILE A 327 -28.84 11.38 -28.41
N ALA A 328 -28.46 10.55 -27.42
CA ALA A 328 -29.41 9.75 -26.65
C ALA A 328 -30.39 10.60 -25.82
N GLY A 329 -30.08 11.88 -25.56
CA GLY A 329 -30.97 12.82 -24.88
C GLY A 329 -31.77 13.74 -25.81
N GLY A 330 -31.60 13.63 -27.13
CA GLY A 330 -32.22 14.49 -28.15
C GLY A 330 -33.53 13.97 -28.75
N GLU A 331 -33.90 12.72 -28.48
CA GLU A 331 -35.19 12.15 -28.89
C GLU A 331 -36.13 12.00 -27.68
N ARG A 332 -36.80 13.11 -27.32
CA ARG A 332 -38.13 13.14 -26.70
C ARG A 332 -38.73 14.54 -26.72
#